data_AF-A0A0G4J6K0-F1
#
_entry.id   AF-A0A0G4J6K0-F1
#
_cell.length_a   1.000
_cell.length_b   1.000
_cell.length_c   1.000
_cell.angle_alpha   90.00
_cell.angle_beta   90.00
_cell.angle_gamma   90.00
#
_symmetry.space_group_name_H-M   'P 1'
#
loop_
_entity.id
_entity.type
_entity.pdbx_description
1 polymer ?
#
loop_
_entity_poly.entity_id
_entity_poly.type
_entity_poly.pdbx_seq_one_letter_code
_entity_poly.pdbx_strand_id
1 'polypeptide(L)'
;MEKNETRQRGAKDDDVVVARDTQKDAVVVVGAGAGPATGRRIRSSLHMIFVMQLLRKEVGNDVNAFGPVFEHEAGAGFSAVQTASSTYFPLVWADFRAFLSDATADIEVLRARYGNSPDALDPYIFKLYNELSDLYEFFAPHADLPDIVVGEHFAPFVDRWLEIQREHFSTTRIDSALNSDQWVALQDTKCTTSVIDLYAMLYPLADAFKSAPFSSEQSVTFAGLLSDIVCHYVHRLAVMLDADMTAWPGRVTDVMVLRFNDMHICKVKLSDLLKAIDLEKAYGKPPTLVDNDGQPGGGAGDDDAEFKAFMSDAIGGSSLDALRCSGSFRFMQDAMNGAAHKIAVPMNKLWSALITELVWRKPLTDAMDDDAVEAFLQPFWEDLAAKVEPLVAAMIEPHVLLRAFLAHLLVDVEGNLVPQSRKTVLNPAQLGRLRSAHQLMQEFFMFYGLPSNVLDAMKVNARATFLIQLQSGPTANLIGVWDAIPDDDESMPEEERIKAPPYLGRKHVRRILERRKRDAADPDADAFLKDHKKKGWF
;
A
#
# COMPACT_ATOMS: atom_id res chain seq x y z
N MET A 1 -11.78 17.01 69.96
CA MET A 1 -10.85 16.64 68.88
C MET A 1 -11.20 15.22 68.47
N GLU A 2 -12.07 15.15 67.47
CA GLU A 2 -12.91 13.99 67.14
C GLU A 2 -12.22 13.03 66.17
N LYS A 3 -12.44 11.74 66.42
CA LYS A 3 -12.19 10.63 65.50
C LYS A 3 -13.22 10.69 64.39
N ASN A 4 -12.80 10.81 63.14
CA ASN A 4 -13.67 10.61 61.99
C ASN A 4 -13.64 9.13 61.59
N GLU A 5 -14.64 8.40 62.08
CA GLU A 5 -15.08 7.11 61.54
C GLU A 5 -15.82 7.35 60.22
N THR A 6 -15.18 7.06 59.09
CA THR A 6 -15.87 7.00 57.81
C THR A 6 -16.50 5.62 57.67
N ARG A 7 -17.81 5.56 57.94
CA ARG A 7 -18.71 4.43 57.70
C ARG A 7 -18.46 3.76 56.35
N GLN A 8 -18.02 2.50 56.38
CA GLN A 8 -18.28 1.55 55.30
C GLN A 8 -19.79 1.35 55.20
N ARG A 9 -20.43 2.00 54.22
CA ARG A 9 -21.71 1.51 53.69
C ARG A 9 -21.39 0.30 52.85
N GLY A 10 -21.90 -0.85 53.26
CA GLY A 10 -21.86 -2.07 52.46
C GLY A 10 -22.40 -1.78 51.07
N ALA A 11 -21.57 -2.03 50.06
CA ALA A 11 -22.07 -2.36 48.74
C ALA A 11 -22.98 -3.57 48.93
N LYS A 12 -24.26 -3.39 48.63
CA LYS A 12 -25.17 -4.51 48.41
C LYS A 12 -24.57 -5.36 47.30
N ASP A 13 -24.74 -6.66 47.41
CA ASP A 13 -24.41 -7.64 46.37
C ASP A 13 -24.86 -7.11 44.99
N ASP A 14 -23.90 -6.62 44.20
CA ASP A 14 -24.11 -6.33 42.80
C ASP A 14 -23.96 -7.67 42.06
N ASP A 15 -25.07 -8.08 41.43
CA ASP A 15 -25.23 -9.37 40.76
C ASP A 15 -24.09 -9.65 39.76
N VAL A 16 -23.17 -10.54 40.16
CA VAL A 16 -22.32 -11.26 39.20
C VAL A 16 -23.23 -12.21 38.43
N VAL A 17 -23.66 -11.81 37.24
CA VAL A 17 -24.42 -12.68 36.35
C VAL A 17 -23.45 -13.65 35.68
N VAL A 18 -23.33 -14.84 36.25
CA VAL A 18 -22.64 -15.97 35.60
C VAL A 18 -23.63 -16.64 34.65
N ALA A 19 -23.57 -16.34 33.36
CA ALA A 19 -24.20 -17.17 32.35
C ALA A 19 -23.28 -18.38 32.06
N ARG A 20 -23.69 -19.58 32.48
CA ARG A 20 -23.02 -20.83 32.11
C ARG A 20 -23.51 -21.26 30.72
N ASP A 21 -22.61 -21.26 29.74
CA ASP A 21 -22.83 -21.95 28.48
C ASP A 21 -22.66 -23.46 28.71
N THR A 22 -23.73 -24.23 28.56
CA THR A 22 -23.72 -25.67 28.83
C THR A 22 -23.00 -26.50 27.76
N GLN A 23 -22.47 -25.90 26.70
CA GLN A 23 -21.72 -26.62 25.65
C GLN A 23 -20.23 -26.32 25.57
N LYS A 24 -19.73 -25.25 26.20
CA LYS A 24 -18.30 -24.97 26.33
C LYS A 24 -18.06 -24.29 27.66
N ASP A 25 -17.16 -24.83 28.48
CA ASP A 25 -16.74 -24.25 29.77
C ASP A 25 -16.04 -22.89 29.57
N ALA A 26 -16.81 -21.85 29.25
CA ALA A 26 -16.37 -20.47 29.17
C ALA A 26 -17.14 -19.65 30.21
N VAL A 27 -16.45 -19.26 31.29
CA VAL A 27 -16.97 -18.31 32.27
C VAL A 27 -16.78 -16.91 31.69
N VAL A 28 -17.86 -16.27 31.25
CA VAL A 28 -17.83 -14.87 30.82
C VAL A 28 -17.95 -13.99 32.06
N VAL A 29 -16.85 -13.35 32.46
CA VAL A 29 -16.85 -12.32 33.50
C VAL A 29 -17.25 -11.00 32.85
N VAL A 30 -18.49 -10.55 33.08
CA VAL A 30 -18.89 -9.18 32.76
C VAL A 30 -18.22 -8.27 33.80
N GLY A 31 -17.22 -7.48 33.37
CA GLY A 31 -16.48 -6.58 34.26
C GLY A 31 -17.41 -5.62 35.01
N ALA A 32 -17.10 -5.36 36.29
CA ALA A 32 -17.87 -4.56 37.24
C ALA A 32 -18.02 -3.05 36.91
N GLY A 33 -17.83 -2.66 35.65
CA GLY A 33 -17.94 -1.27 35.17
C GLY A 33 -19.11 -1.02 34.20
N ALA A 34 -19.81 -2.06 33.74
CA ALA A 34 -20.93 -1.89 32.81
C ALA A 34 -22.15 -1.30 33.55
N GLY A 35 -22.49 -0.05 33.26
CA GLY A 35 -23.68 0.59 33.85
C GLY A 35 -24.97 -0.22 33.59
N PRO A 36 -26.03 -0.05 34.41
CA PRO A 36 -27.25 -0.87 34.36
C PRO A 36 -27.95 -0.91 32.99
N ALA A 37 -27.73 0.10 32.13
CA ALA A 37 -28.22 0.12 30.75
C ALA A 37 -27.45 -0.85 29.82
N THR A 38 -26.14 -1.01 29.99
CA THR A 38 -25.30 -1.93 29.19
C THR A 38 -25.58 -3.39 29.57
N GLY A 39 -25.73 -3.69 30.88
CA GLY A 39 -26.09 -5.02 31.36
C GLY A 39 -27.49 -5.50 30.92
N ARG A 40 -28.48 -4.60 30.86
CA ARG A 40 -29.82 -4.91 30.35
C ARG A 40 -29.81 -5.26 28.85
N ARG A 41 -28.97 -4.59 28.06
CA ARG A 41 -28.83 -4.82 26.61
C ARG A 41 -28.18 -6.15 26.28
N ILE A 42 -27.03 -6.45 26.88
CA ILE A 42 -26.36 -7.75 26.73
C ILE A 42 -27.34 -8.89 27.06
N ARG A 43 -28.14 -8.74 28.13
CA ARG A 43 -29.17 -9.71 28.49
C ARG A 43 -30.27 -9.85 27.43
N SER A 44 -30.69 -8.74 26.82
CA SER A 44 -31.71 -8.72 25.77
C SER A 44 -31.19 -9.38 24.49
N SER A 45 -29.95 -9.09 24.10
CA SER A 45 -29.27 -9.74 22.97
C SER A 45 -29.10 -11.25 23.19
N LEU A 46 -28.61 -11.66 24.35
CA LEU A 46 -28.50 -13.08 24.71
C LEU A 46 -29.86 -13.78 24.73
N HIS A 47 -30.91 -13.09 25.19
CA HIS A 47 -32.27 -13.63 25.17
C HIS A 47 -32.76 -13.86 23.74
N MET A 48 -32.56 -12.90 22.82
CA MET A 48 -32.95 -13.07 21.42
C MET A 48 -32.17 -14.19 20.73
N ILE A 49 -30.87 -14.33 21.00
CA ILE A 49 -30.08 -15.48 20.53
C ILE A 49 -30.72 -16.79 21.00
N PHE A 50 -31.01 -16.89 22.30
CA PHE A 50 -31.60 -18.09 22.88
C PHE A 50 -32.97 -18.42 22.27
N VAL A 51 -33.82 -17.41 22.04
CA VAL A 51 -35.13 -17.58 21.41
C VAL A 51 -34.98 -18.11 19.99
N MET A 52 -34.07 -17.57 19.18
CA MET A 52 -33.84 -18.03 17.81
C MET A 52 -33.31 -19.48 17.77
N GLN A 53 -32.36 -19.81 18.64
CA GLN A 53 -31.83 -21.18 18.75
C GLN A 53 -32.89 -22.18 19.21
N LEU A 54 -33.73 -21.80 20.18
CA LEU A 54 -34.83 -22.64 20.65
C LEU A 54 -35.85 -22.85 19.54
N LEU A 55 -36.21 -21.80 18.79
CA LEU A 55 -37.15 -21.90 17.68
C LEU A 55 -36.67 -22.88 16.60
N ARG A 56 -35.40 -22.78 16.20
CA ARG A 56 -34.79 -23.68 15.22
C ARG A 56 -34.85 -25.13 15.70
N LYS A 57 -34.58 -25.36 16.98
CA LYS A 57 -34.64 -26.69 17.61
C LYS A 57 -36.07 -27.23 17.66
N GLU A 58 -37.04 -26.44 18.13
CA GLU A 58 -38.43 -26.89 18.26
C GLU A 58 -39.05 -27.15 16.89
N VAL A 59 -38.84 -26.28 15.89
CA VAL A 59 -39.33 -26.57 14.53
C VAL A 59 -38.63 -27.81 13.95
N GLY A 60 -37.33 -27.96 14.17
CA GLY A 60 -36.63 -29.19 13.77
C GLY A 60 -37.22 -30.44 14.41
N ASN A 61 -37.58 -30.39 15.70
CA ASN A 61 -38.25 -31.48 16.39
C ASN A 61 -39.65 -31.74 15.81
N ASP A 62 -40.44 -30.68 15.59
CA ASP A 62 -41.81 -30.81 15.10
C ASP A 62 -41.87 -31.39 13.69
N VAL A 63 -40.97 -30.94 12.82
CA VAL A 63 -40.83 -31.45 11.45
C VAL A 63 -40.42 -32.92 11.46
N ASN A 64 -39.44 -33.30 12.28
CA ASN A 64 -38.96 -34.68 12.35
C ASN A 64 -39.95 -35.64 13.01
N ALA A 65 -40.63 -35.20 14.08
CA ALA A 65 -41.53 -36.03 14.86
C ALA A 65 -42.92 -36.14 14.22
N PHE A 66 -43.44 -35.02 13.71
CA PHE A 66 -44.83 -34.95 13.24
C PHE A 66 -44.96 -34.81 11.73
N GLY A 67 -43.92 -34.37 11.01
CA GLY A 67 -43.91 -34.29 9.55
C GLY A 67 -44.37 -35.58 8.87
N PRO A 68 -43.74 -36.74 9.16
CA PRO A 68 -44.13 -38.01 8.53
C PRO A 68 -45.57 -38.44 8.85
N VAL A 69 -46.08 -38.08 10.04
CA VAL A 69 -47.44 -38.44 10.47
C VAL A 69 -48.46 -37.60 9.72
N PHE A 70 -48.25 -36.28 9.65
CA PHE A 70 -49.16 -35.38 8.97
C PHE A 70 -49.11 -35.51 7.44
N GLU A 71 -47.94 -35.78 6.86
CA GLU A 71 -47.81 -36.03 5.41
C GLU A 71 -48.53 -37.31 4.98
N HIS A 72 -48.59 -38.32 5.86
CA HIS A 72 -49.34 -39.56 5.62
C HIS A 72 -50.86 -39.35 5.74
N GLU A 73 -51.33 -38.53 6.67
CA GLU A 73 -52.77 -38.35 6.95
C GLU A 73 -53.44 -37.23 6.12
N ALA A 74 -52.75 -36.13 5.82
CA ALA A 74 -53.32 -34.96 5.16
C ALA A 74 -53.31 -35.05 3.62
N GLY A 75 -52.68 -36.07 3.04
CA GLY A 75 -52.52 -36.25 1.60
C GLY A 75 -51.52 -35.27 0.95
N ALA A 76 -51.40 -35.34 -0.38
CA ALA A 76 -50.49 -34.47 -1.13
C ALA A 76 -50.95 -32.99 -1.04
N GLY A 77 -50.23 -32.17 -0.28
CA GLY A 77 -50.46 -30.72 -0.19
C GLY A 77 -50.24 -30.08 1.18
N PHE A 78 -50.10 -30.87 2.25
CA PHE A 78 -49.71 -30.35 3.57
C PHE A 78 -48.23 -30.58 3.82
N SER A 79 -47.53 -29.53 4.30
CA SER A 79 -46.15 -29.62 4.74
C SER A 79 -46.04 -29.02 6.14
N ALA A 80 -45.64 -29.86 7.11
CA ALA A 80 -45.44 -29.43 8.50
C ALA A 80 -44.35 -28.37 8.59
N VAL A 81 -43.24 -28.54 7.83
CA VAL A 81 -42.16 -27.55 7.77
C VAL A 81 -42.64 -26.24 7.16
N GLN A 82 -43.42 -26.26 6.08
CA GLN A 82 -43.96 -25.03 5.49
C GLN A 82 -44.88 -24.27 6.44
N THR A 83 -45.74 -25.00 7.16
CA THR A 83 -46.68 -24.40 8.13
C THR A 83 -45.92 -23.79 9.31
N ALA A 84 -44.93 -24.52 9.84
CA ALA A 84 -44.07 -24.04 10.91
C ALA A 84 -43.28 -22.80 10.47
N SER A 85 -42.61 -22.85 9.31
CA SER A 85 -41.87 -21.72 8.73
C SER A 85 -42.76 -20.48 8.56
N SER A 86 -43.97 -20.65 8.01
CA SER A 86 -44.91 -19.54 7.75
C SER A 86 -45.53 -18.94 9.01
N THR A 87 -45.45 -19.64 10.14
CA THR A 87 -46.04 -19.20 11.41
C THR A 87 -44.99 -18.63 12.35
N TYR A 88 -43.91 -19.38 12.58
CA TYR A 88 -42.92 -19.05 13.59
C TYR A 88 -41.97 -17.93 13.17
N PHE A 89 -41.53 -17.93 11.91
CA PHE A 89 -40.58 -16.93 11.45
C PHE A 89 -41.16 -15.50 11.46
N PRO A 90 -42.37 -15.23 10.95
CA PRO A 90 -42.93 -13.86 10.99
C PRO A 90 -43.11 -13.31 12.40
N LEU A 91 -43.43 -14.15 13.38
CA LEU A 91 -43.56 -13.75 14.79
C LEU A 91 -42.20 -13.34 15.36
N VAL A 92 -41.19 -14.20 15.23
CA VAL A 92 -39.83 -13.89 15.71
C VAL A 92 -39.23 -12.70 14.98
N TRP A 93 -39.48 -12.57 13.68
CA TRP A 93 -39.04 -11.41 12.90
C TRP A 93 -39.68 -10.10 13.35
N ALA A 94 -40.97 -10.10 13.74
CA ALA A 94 -41.63 -8.92 14.28
C ALA A 94 -40.98 -8.46 15.60
N ASP A 95 -40.76 -9.39 16.53
CA ASP A 95 -40.11 -9.10 17.81
C ASP A 95 -38.65 -8.65 17.60
N PHE A 96 -37.95 -9.28 16.66
CA PHE A 96 -36.58 -8.95 16.32
C PHE A 96 -36.44 -7.54 15.75
N ARG A 97 -37.34 -7.12 14.85
CA ARG A 97 -37.35 -5.76 14.31
C ARG A 97 -37.60 -4.71 15.39
N ALA A 98 -38.52 -4.99 16.33
CA ALA A 98 -38.76 -4.11 17.46
C ALA A 98 -37.50 -3.96 18.32
N PHE A 99 -36.84 -5.09 18.63
CA PHE A 99 -35.57 -5.10 19.35
C PHE A 99 -34.47 -4.29 18.64
N LEU A 100 -34.28 -4.49 17.33
CA LEU A 100 -33.27 -3.74 16.56
C LEU A 100 -33.56 -2.24 16.51
N SER A 101 -34.83 -1.86 16.38
CA SER A 101 -35.23 -0.44 16.39
C SER A 101 -34.85 0.22 17.71
N ASP A 102 -35.16 -0.42 18.83
CA ASP A 102 -34.78 0.06 20.17
C ASP A 102 -33.26 0.11 20.34
N ALA A 103 -32.56 -0.95 19.92
CA ALA A 103 -31.11 -1.03 19.99
C ALA A 103 -30.41 0.02 19.10
N THR A 104 -31.00 0.37 17.97
CA THR A 104 -30.48 1.43 17.07
C THR A 104 -30.64 2.82 17.69
N ALA A 105 -31.80 3.12 18.27
CA ALA A 105 -32.02 4.39 18.98
C ALA A 105 -31.03 4.57 20.15
N ASP A 106 -30.66 3.46 20.78
CA ASP A 106 -29.71 3.40 21.87
C ASP A 106 -28.25 3.69 21.46
N ILE A 107 -27.88 3.51 20.18
CA ILE A 107 -26.53 3.80 19.67
C ILE A 107 -26.18 5.27 19.89
N GLU A 108 -27.09 6.19 19.54
CA GLU A 108 -26.83 7.63 19.67
C GLU A 108 -26.72 8.06 21.14
N VAL A 109 -27.54 7.47 22.01
CA VAL A 109 -27.46 7.69 23.46
C VAL A 109 -26.11 7.20 24.01
N LEU A 110 -25.65 6.04 23.55
CA LEU A 110 -24.35 5.49 23.92
C LEU A 110 -23.20 6.33 23.41
N ARG A 111 -23.27 6.77 22.15
CA ARG A 111 -22.29 7.66 21.52
C ARG A 111 -22.14 8.95 22.32
N ALA A 112 -23.25 9.58 22.70
CA ALA A 112 -23.25 10.79 23.51
C ALA A 112 -22.65 10.57 24.91
N ARG A 113 -22.81 9.37 25.49
CA ARG A 113 -22.38 9.07 26.86
C ARG A 113 -20.94 8.56 26.97
N TYR A 114 -20.51 7.73 26.04
CA TYR A 114 -19.26 6.97 26.11
C TYR A 114 -18.26 7.33 25.01
N GLY A 115 -18.57 8.32 24.16
CA GLY A 115 -17.71 8.65 23.01
C GLY A 115 -17.54 7.42 22.13
N ASN A 116 -16.36 7.18 21.56
CA ASN A 116 -16.08 5.99 20.74
C ASN A 116 -15.44 4.83 21.56
N SER A 117 -15.80 4.70 22.83
CA SER A 117 -15.39 3.54 23.64
C SER A 117 -15.94 2.22 23.05
N PRO A 118 -15.21 1.09 23.13
CA PRO A 118 -15.75 -0.24 22.84
C PRO A 118 -17.02 -0.58 23.62
N ASP A 119 -17.21 0.00 24.81
CA ASP A 119 -18.41 -0.18 25.63
C ASP A 119 -19.68 0.48 25.03
N ALA A 120 -19.50 1.29 23.97
CA ALA A 120 -20.57 1.94 23.24
C ALA A 120 -21.23 1.05 22.17
N LEU A 121 -20.89 -0.24 22.11
CA LEU A 121 -21.50 -1.23 21.23
C LEU A 121 -21.74 -2.55 21.97
N ASP A 122 -22.87 -3.22 21.70
CA ASP A 122 -23.14 -4.55 22.25
C ASP A 122 -22.23 -5.60 21.59
N PRO A 123 -21.40 -6.35 22.36
CA PRO A 123 -20.49 -7.34 21.80
C PRO A 123 -21.19 -8.52 21.12
N TYR A 124 -22.48 -8.75 21.40
CA TYR A 124 -23.26 -9.86 20.83
C TYR A 124 -24.04 -9.47 19.57
N ILE A 125 -23.99 -8.21 19.12
CA ILE A 125 -24.82 -7.73 18.01
C ILE A 125 -24.52 -8.46 16.69
N PHE A 126 -23.25 -8.77 16.39
CA PHE A 126 -22.90 -9.54 15.19
C PHE A 126 -23.20 -11.03 15.33
N LYS A 127 -23.24 -11.56 16.55
CA LYS A 127 -23.73 -12.92 16.79
C LYS A 127 -25.24 -13.01 16.51
N LEU A 128 -26.01 -11.99 16.91
CA LEU A 128 -27.44 -11.91 16.58
C LEU A 128 -27.69 -11.90 15.08
N TYR A 129 -26.87 -11.18 14.30
CA TYR A 129 -26.93 -11.22 12.84
C TYR A 129 -26.78 -12.66 12.31
N ASN A 130 -25.72 -13.36 12.72
CA ASN A 130 -25.44 -14.71 12.23
C ASN A 130 -26.58 -15.68 12.57
N GLU A 131 -27.09 -15.65 13.80
CA GLU A 131 -28.21 -16.50 14.23
C GLU A 131 -29.50 -16.21 13.44
N LEU A 132 -29.76 -14.95 13.10
CA LEU A 132 -30.93 -14.58 12.32
C LEU A 132 -30.81 -14.93 10.85
N SER A 133 -29.62 -14.75 10.26
CA SER A 133 -29.33 -15.18 8.89
C SER A 133 -29.51 -16.69 8.77
N ASP A 134 -28.92 -17.45 9.69
CA ASP A 134 -29.07 -18.90 9.82
C ASP A 134 -30.53 -19.34 9.96
N LEU A 135 -31.32 -18.58 10.71
CA LEU A 135 -32.74 -18.85 10.92
C LEU A 135 -33.55 -18.57 9.66
N TYR A 136 -33.28 -17.46 8.96
CA TYR A 136 -33.94 -17.13 7.70
C TYR A 136 -33.60 -18.16 6.62
N GLU A 137 -32.32 -18.49 6.44
CA GLU A 137 -31.87 -19.52 5.48
C GLU A 137 -32.47 -20.90 5.77
N PHE A 138 -32.71 -21.22 7.06
CA PHE A 138 -33.38 -22.45 7.45
C PHE A 138 -34.85 -22.47 7.02
N PHE A 139 -35.58 -21.35 7.10
CA PHE A 139 -37.02 -21.31 6.81
C PHE A 139 -37.37 -20.94 5.37
N ALA A 140 -36.54 -20.14 4.69
CA ALA A 140 -36.79 -19.59 3.35
C ALA A 140 -37.07 -20.65 2.26
N PRO A 141 -36.40 -21.82 2.23
CA PRO A 141 -36.71 -22.87 1.26
C PRO A 141 -38.11 -23.49 1.43
N HIS A 142 -38.74 -23.27 2.58
CA HIS A 142 -39.95 -23.98 2.98
C HIS A 142 -41.19 -23.09 3.03
N ALA A 143 -41.07 -21.77 2.95
CA ALA A 143 -42.19 -20.84 2.99
C ALA A 143 -41.96 -19.63 2.09
N ASP A 144 -43.06 -19.01 1.66
CA ASP A 144 -43.02 -17.71 0.99
C ASP A 144 -42.77 -16.62 2.04
N LEU A 145 -41.52 -16.50 2.47
CA LEU A 145 -41.08 -15.51 3.43
C LEU A 145 -40.88 -14.15 2.73
N PRO A 146 -41.13 -13.03 3.44
CA PRO A 146 -40.76 -11.73 2.90
C PRO A 146 -39.27 -11.70 2.58
N ASP A 147 -38.92 -11.09 1.44
CA ASP A 147 -37.53 -10.87 1.07
C ASP A 147 -36.90 -9.90 2.09
N ILE A 148 -36.16 -10.46 3.05
CA ILE A 148 -35.52 -9.71 4.11
C ILE A 148 -34.05 -9.58 3.74
N VAL A 149 -33.63 -8.36 3.46
CA VAL A 149 -32.21 -8.01 3.39
C VAL A 149 -31.70 -7.82 4.82
N VAL A 150 -31.43 -8.94 5.51
CA VAL A 150 -31.07 -8.95 6.94
C VAL A 150 -29.96 -7.94 7.24
N GLY A 151 -29.00 -7.80 6.33
CA GLY A 151 -27.86 -6.90 6.51
C GLY A 151 -28.20 -5.41 6.61
N GLU A 152 -29.24 -4.93 5.93
CA GLU A 152 -29.62 -3.50 5.99
C GLU A 152 -30.01 -3.06 7.40
N HIS A 153 -30.58 -3.98 8.18
CA HIS A 153 -30.99 -3.70 9.55
C HIS A 153 -29.82 -3.60 10.54
N PHE A 154 -28.64 -4.09 10.17
CA PHE A 154 -27.44 -4.03 11.01
C PHE A 154 -26.48 -2.92 10.62
N ALA A 155 -26.75 -2.19 9.54
CA ALA A 155 -25.88 -1.14 9.04
C ALA A 155 -25.49 -0.08 10.11
N PRO A 156 -26.40 0.42 10.96
CA PRO A 156 -26.02 1.39 12.01
C PRO A 156 -25.01 0.85 13.03
N PHE A 157 -25.10 -0.44 13.37
CA PHE A 157 -24.17 -1.08 14.32
C PHE A 157 -22.80 -1.33 13.69
N VAL A 158 -22.78 -1.66 12.40
CA VAL A 158 -21.56 -1.77 11.61
C VAL A 158 -20.85 -0.42 11.51
N ASP A 159 -21.57 0.63 11.12
CA ASP A 159 -21.00 1.98 11.01
C ASP A 159 -20.41 2.41 12.35
N ARG A 160 -21.16 2.14 13.42
CA ARG A 160 -20.72 2.42 14.78
C ARG A 160 -19.47 1.64 15.17
N TRP A 161 -19.41 0.36 14.83
CA TRP A 161 -18.22 -0.45 15.06
C TRP A 161 -17.01 0.12 14.32
N LEU A 162 -17.16 0.50 13.04
CA LEU A 162 -16.09 1.11 12.25
C LEU A 162 -15.57 2.43 12.86
N GLU A 163 -16.47 3.27 13.39
CA GLU A 163 -16.07 4.49 14.12
C GLU A 163 -15.24 4.17 15.38
N ILE A 164 -15.67 3.20 16.17
CA ILE A 164 -14.95 2.74 17.37
C ILE A 164 -13.57 2.21 16.99
N GLN A 165 -13.47 1.38 15.94
CA GLN A 165 -12.19 0.85 15.50
C GLN A 165 -11.25 1.97 15.02
N ARG A 166 -11.77 2.97 14.29
CA ARG A 166 -10.98 4.13 13.87
C ARG A 166 -10.35 4.87 15.04
N GLU A 167 -11.10 5.11 16.11
CA GLU A 167 -10.55 5.77 17.31
C GLU A 167 -9.60 4.83 18.09
N HIS A 168 -9.96 3.57 18.23
CA HIS A 168 -9.16 2.58 18.96
C HIS A 168 -7.77 2.36 18.36
N PHE A 169 -7.67 2.44 17.04
CA PHE A 169 -6.39 2.37 16.32
C PHE A 169 -5.76 3.74 16.05
N SER A 170 -6.36 4.84 16.54
CA SER A 170 -5.77 6.16 16.43
C SER A 170 -4.54 6.30 17.35
N THR A 171 -3.35 6.35 16.74
CA THR A 171 -2.02 6.67 17.31
C THR A 171 -1.47 5.78 18.43
N THR A 172 -2.19 5.54 19.52
CA THR A 172 -1.65 5.00 20.79
C THR A 172 -1.17 3.56 20.69
N ARG A 173 -1.89 2.69 19.97
CA ARG A 173 -1.52 1.28 19.81
C ARG A 173 -0.38 1.08 18.82
N ILE A 174 -0.39 1.84 17.73
CA ILE A 174 0.66 1.79 16.71
C ILE A 174 1.99 2.25 17.32
N ASP A 175 1.98 3.35 18.08
CA ASP A 175 3.15 3.81 18.80
C ASP A 175 3.61 2.80 19.87
N SER A 176 2.68 2.14 20.57
CA SER A 176 3.04 1.09 21.52
C SER A 176 3.75 -0.08 20.84
N ALA A 177 3.26 -0.55 19.69
CA ALA A 177 3.86 -1.66 18.94
C ALA A 177 5.27 -1.29 18.43
N LEU A 178 5.44 -0.08 17.91
CA LEU A 178 6.74 0.42 17.47
C LEU A 178 7.74 0.60 18.63
N ASN A 179 7.27 1.05 19.80
CA ASN A 179 8.12 1.25 20.97
C ASN A 179 8.52 -0.06 21.68
N SER A 180 7.79 -1.15 21.44
CA SER A 180 8.12 -2.48 21.99
C SER A 180 9.15 -3.25 21.17
N ASP A 181 9.59 -2.73 20.02
CA ASP A 181 10.60 -3.41 19.20
C ASP A 181 11.92 -3.58 19.97
N GLN A 182 12.20 -4.84 20.35
CA GLN A 182 13.47 -5.23 20.93
C GLN A 182 14.42 -5.63 19.80
N TRP A 183 15.29 -4.71 19.39
CA TRP A 183 16.25 -4.85 18.29
C TRP A 183 17.36 -5.89 18.51
N VAL A 184 17.32 -6.65 19.61
CA VAL A 184 18.47 -7.41 20.12
C VAL A 184 18.58 -8.81 19.51
N ALA A 185 17.62 -9.28 18.68
CA ALA A 185 17.60 -10.69 18.23
C ALA A 185 17.16 -10.97 16.77
N LEU A 186 17.08 -9.97 15.89
CA LEU A 186 16.49 -10.15 14.53
C LEU A 186 17.48 -10.65 13.45
N GLN A 187 18.61 -11.28 13.82
CA GLN A 187 19.67 -11.64 12.86
C GLN A 187 19.21 -12.56 11.72
N ASP A 188 18.11 -13.31 11.89
CA ASP A 188 17.59 -14.25 10.90
C ASP A 188 16.26 -13.82 10.26
N THR A 189 15.69 -12.67 10.62
CA THR A 189 14.37 -12.22 10.13
C THR A 189 14.50 -10.96 9.28
N LYS A 190 13.85 -10.94 8.12
CA LYS A 190 13.84 -9.77 7.23
C LYS A 190 12.91 -8.64 7.69
N CYS A 191 12.24 -8.77 8.84
CA CYS A 191 11.26 -7.80 9.34
C CYS A 191 11.35 -7.67 10.86
N THR A 192 10.75 -6.62 11.39
CA THR A 192 10.65 -6.40 12.85
C THR A 192 9.47 -7.15 13.47
N THR A 193 9.46 -7.21 14.80
CA THR A 193 8.32 -7.71 15.57
C THR A 193 7.10 -6.80 15.43
N SER A 194 7.28 -5.48 15.35
CA SER A 194 6.17 -4.53 15.31
C SER A 194 5.31 -4.67 14.05
N VAL A 195 5.89 -5.03 12.89
CA VAL A 195 5.08 -5.29 11.69
C VAL A 195 4.29 -6.60 11.81
N ILE A 196 4.85 -7.60 12.51
CA ILE A 196 4.13 -8.84 12.82
C ILE A 196 2.96 -8.54 13.75
N ASP A 197 3.20 -7.77 14.82
CA ASP A 197 2.17 -7.37 15.79
C ASP A 197 1.08 -6.52 15.13
N LEU A 198 1.44 -5.60 14.23
CA LEU A 198 0.49 -4.85 13.42
C LEU A 198 -0.46 -5.78 12.70
N TYR A 199 0.06 -6.74 11.93
CA TYR A 199 -0.78 -7.66 11.17
C TYR A 199 -1.51 -8.69 12.04
N ALA A 200 -0.94 -9.09 13.18
CA ALA A 200 -1.62 -9.91 14.18
C ALA A 200 -2.86 -9.20 14.77
N MET A 201 -2.89 -7.86 14.77
CA MET A 201 -4.08 -7.08 15.11
C MET A 201 -5.03 -6.89 13.93
N LEU A 202 -4.51 -6.69 12.71
CA LEU A 202 -5.34 -6.41 11.53
C LEU A 202 -6.06 -7.64 10.96
N TYR A 203 -5.45 -8.83 11.00
CA TYR A 203 -6.10 -10.05 10.48
C TYR A 203 -7.39 -10.42 11.25
N PRO A 204 -7.40 -10.51 12.60
CA PRO A 204 -8.63 -10.76 13.33
C PRO A 204 -9.70 -9.68 13.11
N LEU A 205 -9.27 -8.42 12.90
CA LEU A 205 -10.18 -7.32 12.58
C LEU A 205 -10.84 -7.54 11.20
N ALA A 206 -10.07 -7.94 10.20
CA ALA A 206 -10.60 -8.29 8.87
C ALA A 206 -11.48 -9.54 8.91
N ASP A 207 -11.15 -10.55 9.72
CA ASP A 207 -11.99 -11.75 9.88
C ASP A 207 -13.31 -11.41 10.59
N ALA A 208 -13.28 -10.55 11.60
CA ALA A 208 -14.49 -10.01 12.20
C ALA A 208 -15.35 -9.27 11.15
N PHE A 209 -14.71 -8.49 10.28
CA PHE A 209 -15.38 -7.85 9.14
C PHE A 209 -15.87 -8.82 8.05
N LYS A 210 -15.39 -10.05 7.96
CA LYS A 210 -15.97 -11.03 7.00
C LYS A 210 -17.20 -11.73 7.55
N SER A 211 -17.35 -11.74 8.88
CA SER A 211 -18.39 -12.50 9.59
C SER A 211 -19.63 -11.67 9.94
N ALA A 212 -19.75 -10.47 9.40
CA ALA A 212 -20.89 -9.57 9.62
C ALA A 212 -21.48 -9.07 8.28
N PRO A 213 -22.67 -8.46 8.28
CA PRO A 213 -23.37 -8.06 7.06
C PRO A 213 -22.93 -6.67 6.62
N PHE A 214 -21.92 -6.59 5.76
CA PHE A 214 -21.42 -5.30 5.29
C PHE A 214 -22.01 -4.95 3.92
N SER A 215 -22.38 -3.68 3.76
CA SER A 215 -22.65 -3.10 2.45
C SER A 215 -21.35 -2.78 1.70
N SER A 216 -21.43 -2.57 0.38
CA SER A 216 -20.26 -2.14 -0.41
C SER A 216 -19.66 -0.83 0.11
N GLU A 217 -20.49 0.10 0.61
CA GLU A 217 -20.02 1.36 1.22
C GLU A 217 -19.25 1.13 2.53
N GLN A 218 -19.69 0.18 3.35
CA GLN A 218 -19.01 -0.20 4.58
C GLN A 218 -17.70 -0.93 4.28
N SER A 219 -17.64 -1.73 3.22
CA SER A 219 -16.39 -2.33 2.72
C SER A 219 -15.37 -1.27 2.31
N VAL A 220 -15.80 -0.20 1.62
CA VAL A 220 -14.92 0.94 1.30
C VAL A 220 -14.45 1.64 2.57
N THR A 221 -15.36 1.87 3.52
CA THR A 221 -15.03 2.54 4.78
C THR A 221 -14.02 1.73 5.61
N PHE A 222 -14.20 0.42 5.66
CA PHE A 222 -13.28 -0.49 6.34
C PHE A 222 -11.92 -0.61 5.63
N ALA A 223 -11.91 -0.69 4.29
CA ALA A 223 -10.68 -0.63 3.51
C ALA A 223 -9.91 0.67 3.78
N GLY A 224 -10.61 1.81 3.82
CA GLY A 224 -10.03 3.10 4.20
C GLY A 224 -9.44 3.08 5.60
N LEU A 225 -10.15 2.50 6.59
CA LEU A 225 -9.64 2.33 7.96
C LEU A 225 -8.33 1.52 7.99
N LEU A 226 -8.29 0.35 7.35
CA LEU A 226 -7.08 -0.49 7.30
C LEU A 226 -5.93 0.27 6.64
N SER A 227 -6.23 0.99 5.57
CA SER A 227 -5.27 1.81 4.83
C SER A 227 -4.70 2.93 5.69
N ASP A 228 -5.54 3.64 6.46
CA ASP A 228 -5.15 4.70 7.37
C ASP A 228 -4.23 4.18 8.48
N ILE A 229 -4.57 3.02 9.07
CA ILE A 229 -3.79 2.37 10.12
C ILE A 229 -2.38 2.02 9.60
N VAL A 230 -2.30 1.35 8.44
CA VAL A 230 -1.03 0.95 7.83
C VAL A 230 -0.22 2.17 7.39
N CYS A 231 -0.85 3.20 6.81
CA CYS A 231 -0.18 4.44 6.44
C CYS A 231 0.39 5.16 7.65
N HIS A 232 -0.34 5.19 8.76
CA HIS A 232 0.17 5.77 10.00
C HIS A 232 1.42 5.04 10.47
N TYR A 233 1.40 3.70 10.49
CA TYR A 233 2.58 2.90 10.82
C TYR A 233 3.77 3.18 9.89
N VAL A 234 3.56 3.17 8.57
CA VAL A 234 4.62 3.48 7.57
C VAL A 234 5.16 4.90 7.74
N HIS A 235 4.30 5.89 8.02
CA HIS A 235 4.72 7.25 8.30
C HIS A 235 5.66 7.31 9.51
N ARG A 236 5.32 6.60 10.59
CA ARG A 236 6.15 6.54 11.80
C ARG A 236 7.49 5.85 11.52
N LEU A 237 7.50 4.75 10.77
CA LEU A 237 8.75 4.12 10.31
C LEU A 237 9.63 5.08 9.52
N ALA A 238 9.06 5.90 8.64
CA ALA A 238 9.80 6.87 7.84
C ALA A 238 10.41 7.98 8.73
N VAL A 239 9.66 8.48 9.70
CA VAL A 239 10.17 9.44 10.70
C VAL A 239 11.29 8.84 11.54
N MET A 240 11.14 7.60 11.98
CA MET A 240 12.19 6.91 12.73
C MET A 240 13.44 6.70 11.87
N LEU A 241 13.29 6.27 10.60
CA LEU A 241 14.40 6.12 9.67
C LEU A 241 15.19 7.43 9.51
N ASP A 242 14.49 8.56 9.42
CA ASP A 242 15.14 9.88 9.36
C ASP A 242 15.96 10.20 10.62
N ALA A 243 15.43 9.84 11.79
CA ALA A 243 16.17 9.97 13.04
C ALA A 243 17.43 9.08 13.07
N ASP A 244 17.33 7.83 12.63
CA ASP A 244 18.48 6.91 12.56
C ASP A 244 19.55 7.40 11.58
N MET A 245 19.14 7.88 10.41
CA MET A 245 20.06 8.42 9.39
C MET A 245 20.78 9.67 9.89
N THR A 246 20.08 10.49 10.69
CA THR A 246 20.67 11.66 11.35
C THR A 246 21.63 11.27 12.46
N ALA A 247 21.32 10.22 13.22
CA ALA A 247 22.18 9.71 14.29
C ALA A 247 23.45 9.03 13.76
N TRP A 248 23.38 8.39 12.58
CA TRP A 248 24.47 7.61 11.98
C TRP A 248 24.79 8.06 10.54
N PRO A 249 25.28 9.29 10.34
CA PRO A 249 25.49 9.84 9.00
C PRO A 249 26.50 9.01 8.21
N GLY A 250 26.12 8.61 7.00
CA GLY A 250 26.98 7.86 6.08
C GLY A 250 27.12 6.37 6.39
N ARG A 251 26.33 5.82 7.30
CA ARG A 251 26.26 4.38 7.58
C ARG A 251 24.85 3.87 7.34
N VAL A 252 24.77 2.74 6.66
CA VAL A 252 23.54 1.96 6.60
C VAL A 252 23.63 0.89 7.68
N THR A 253 22.67 0.88 8.58
CA THR A 253 22.57 -0.12 9.65
C THR A 253 21.50 -1.15 9.30
N ASP A 254 21.60 -2.34 9.89
CA ASP A 254 20.58 -3.38 9.73
C ASP A 254 19.18 -2.87 10.11
N VAL A 255 19.11 -1.98 11.11
CA VAL A 255 17.86 -1.32 11.54
C VAL A 255 17.21 -0.54 10.40
N MET A 256 17.99 0.18 9.60
CA MET A 256 17.47 0.95 8.45
C MET A 256 16.91 0.02 7.37
N VAL A 257 17.59 -1.11 7.11
CA VAL A 257 17.16 -2.14 6.16
C VAL A 257 15.87 -2.81 6.65
N LEU A 258 15.79 -3.16 7.94
CA LEU A 258 14.60 -3.76 8.54
C LEU A 258 13.38 -2.83 8.41
N ARG A 259 13.54 -1.54 8.73
CA ARG A 259 12.44 -0.57 8.57
C ARG A 259 12.00 -0.42 7.13
N PHE A 260 12.93 -0.45 6.18
CA PHE A 260 12.59 -0.47 4.76
C PHE A 260 11.78 -1.72 4.40
N ASN A 261 12.22 -2.90 4.84
CA ASN A 261 11.51 -4.16 4.60
C ASN A 261 10.11 -4.15 5.23
N ASP A 262 9.95 -3.58 6.43
CA ASP A 262 8.64 -3.45 7.08
C ASP A 262 7.69 -2.57 6.25
N MET A 263 8.16 -1.46 5.67
CA MET A 263 7.36 -0.64 4.75
C MET A 263 6.90 -1.45 3.52
N HIS A 264 7.79 -2.27 2.95
CA HIS A 264 7.44 -3.15 1.85
C HIS A 264 6.41 -4.21 2.26
N ILE A 265 6.60 -4.86 3.40
CA ILE A 265 5.64 -5.83 3.96
C ILE A 265 4.29 -5.17 4.17
N CYS A 266 4.26 -3.94 4.72
CA CYS A 266 3.04 -3.16 4.88
C CYS A 266 2.30 -2.97 3.55
N LYS A 267 3.01 -2.60 2.48
CA LYS A 267 2.43 -2.46 1.14
C LYS A 267 1.84 -3.80 0.63
N VAL A 268 2.61 -4.89 0.69
CA VAL A 268 2.16 -6.20 0.17
C VAL A 268 1.00 -6.76 0.98
N LYS A 269 1.13 -6.79 2.31
CA LYS A 269 0.15 -7.39 3.20
C LYS A 269 -1.14 -6.58 3.29
N LEU A 270 -1.10 -5.25 3.12
CA LEU A 270 -2.33 -4.47 2.98
C LEU A 270 -3.04 -4.84 1.68
N SER A 271 -2.31 -5.01 0.57
CA SER A 271 -2.91 -5.48 -0.68
C SER A 271 -3.58 -6.85 -0.51
N ASP A 272 -2.92 -7.80 0.14
CA ASP A 272 -3.47 -9.12 0.44
C ASP A 272 -4.74 -9.02 1.31
N LEU A 273 -4.71 -8.18 2.35
CA LEU A 273 -5.84 -7.96 3.26
C LEU A 273 -7.05 -7.37 2.53
N LEU A 274 -6.81 -6.37 1.67
CA LEU A 274 -7.85 -5.72 0.87
C LEU A 274 -8.45 -6.66 -0.17
N LYS A 275 -7.64 -7.52 -0.81
CA LYS A 275 -8.16 -8.58 -1.70
C LYS A 275 -9.04 -9.56 -0.93
N ALA A 276 -8.64 -9.90 0.30
CA ALA A 276 -9.35 -10.87 1.12
C ALA A 276 -10.70 -10.35 1.63
N ILE A 277 -10.95 -9.03 1.61
CA ILE A 277 -12.24 -8.39 1.99
C ILE A 277 -13.33 -8.58 0.92
N ASP A 278 -13.08 -9.44 -0.09
CA ASP A 278 -14.04 -9.93 -1.09
C ASP A 278 -14.72 -8.80 -1.87
N LEU A 279 -13.89 -7.96 -2.49
CA LEU A 279 -14.30 -6.86 -3.38
C LEU A 279 -15.15 -7.35 -4.56
N GLU A 280 -14.97 -8.61 -4.98
CA GLU A 280 -15.78 -9.24 -6.02
C GLU A 280 -17.26 -9.36 -5.61
N LYS A 281 -17.54 -9.55 -4.32
CA LYS A 281 -18.91 -9.59 -3.78
C LYS A 281 -19.54 -8.20 -3.70
N ALA A 282 -18.73 -7.17 -3.39
CA ALA A 282 -19.20 -5.79 -3.24
C ALA A 282 -19.41 -5.04 -4.57
N TYR A 283 -18.70 -5.42 -5.64
CA TYR A 283 -18.71 -4.71 -6.92
C TYR A 283 -19.06 -5.60 -8.14
N GLY A 284 -19.32 -6.89 -7.91
CA GLY A 284 -19.50 -7.88 -8.98
C GLY A 284 -18.16 -8.32 -9.58
N LYS A 285 -18.20 -9.36 -10.41
CA LYS A 285 -17.03 -9.76 -11.21
C LYS A 285 -16.57 -8.57 -12.06
N PRO A 286 -15.26 -8.28 -12.14
CA PRO A 286 -14.76 -7.32 -13.11
C PRO A 286 -15.28 -7.73 -14.51
N PRO A 287 -15.66 -6.77 -15.36
CA PRO A 287 -16.21 -7.08 -16.67
C PRO A 287 -15.21 -7.99 -17.40
N THR A 288 -15.72 -9.11 -17.90
CA THR A 288 -14.95 -9.98 -18.80
C THR A 288 -14.53 -9.10 -19.95
N LEU A 289 -13.21 -8.95 -20.16
CA LEU A 289 -12.71 -8.26 -21.34
C LEU A 289 -13.27 -9.00 -22.54
N VAL A 290 -14.23 -8.36 -23.21
CA VAL A 290 -14.64 -8.74 -24.54
C VAL A 290 -13.53 -8.21 -25.41
N ASP A 291 -12.83 -9.09 -26.12
CA ASP A 291 -11.86 -8.67 -27.13
C ASP A 291 -12.53 -7.67 -28.09
N ASN A 292 -11.73 -6.82 -28.74
CA ASN A 292 -12.22 -5.79 -29.67
C ASN A 292 -13.14 -6.33 -30.80
N ASP A 293 -13.28 -7.66 -30.93
CA ASP A 293 -14.11 -8.37 -31.89
C ASP A 293 -15.44 -8.94 -31.31
N GLY A 294 -15.78 -8.67 -30.05
CA GLY A 294 -17.12 -8.97 -29.53
C GLY A 294 -17.39 -10.45 -29.20
N GLN A 295 -16.37 -11.31 -29.12
CA GLN A 295 -16.53 -12.71 -28.73
C GLN A 295 -16.07 -12.98 -27.29
N PRO A 296 -16.78 -13.84 -26.54
CA PRO A 296 -16.29 -14.36 -25.27
C PRO A 296 -15.08 -15.26 -25.54
N GLY A 297 -13.91 -14.87 -25.05
CA GLY A 297 -12.66 -15.64 -25.20
C GLY A 297 -12.83 -17.07 -24.73
N GLY A 298 -12.78 -18.00 -25.67
CA GLY A 298 -12.78 -19.43 -25.43
C GLY A 298 -11.36 -19.97 -25.61
N GLY A 299 -10.72 -20.34 -24.52
CA GLY A 299 -9.40 -20.98 -24.57
C GLY A 299 -8.82 -21.22 -23.19
N ALA A 300 -9.22 -22.31 -22.54
CA ALA A 300 -8.61 -22.77 -21.30
C ALA A 300 -7.13 -23.12 -21.52
N GLY A 301 -6.24 -22.17 -21.25
CA GLY A 301 -4.79 -22.33 -21.27
C GLY A 301 -4.11 -20.98 -21.37
N ASP A 302 -3.55 -20.51 -20.24
CA ASP A 302 -2.88 -19.22 -19.99
C ASP A 302 -3.72 -18.02 -19.48
N ASP A 303 -5.03 -18.19 -19.25
CA ASP A 303 -5.86 -17.18 -18.59
C ASP A 303 -5.33 -16.78 -17.19
N ASP A 304 -4.63 -17.68 -16.49
CA ASP A 304 -4.13 -17.44 -15.14
C ASP A 304 -2.87 -16.56 -15.12
N ALA A 305 -2.11 -16.52 -16.22
CA ALA A 305 -0.90 -15.71 -16.35
C ALA A 305 -1.22 -14.30 -16.85
N GLU A 306 -2.16 -14.18 -17.80
CA GLU A 306 -2.67 -12.90 -18.29
C GLU A 306 -3.60 -12.24 -17.26
N PHE A 307 -4.42 -13.02 -16.52
CA PHE A 307 -5.16 -12.51 -15.37
C PHE A 307 -4.21 -12.12 -14.23
N LYS A 308 -3.08 -12.81 -13.98
CA LYS A 308 -2.07 -12.36 -13.01
C LYS A 308 -1.28 -11.14 -13.46
N ALA A 309 -0.98 -10.99 -14.75
CA ALA A 309 -0.33 -9.82 -15.33
C ALA A 309 -1.28 -8.60 -15.36
N PHE A 310 -2.53 -8.81 -15.76
CA PHE A 310 -3.60 -7.81 -15.67
C PHE A 310 -3.93 -7.48 -14.22
N MET A 311 -3.94 -8.43 -13.30
CA MET A 311 -4.09 -8.15 -11.87
C MET A 311 -2.85 -7.43 -11.32
N SER A 312 -1.63 -7.72 -11.80
CA SER A 312 -0.40 -7.01 -11.42
C SER A 312 -0.40 -5.55 -11.89
N ASP A 313 -0.90 -5.26 -13.10
CA ASP A 313 -0.94 -3.91 -13.68
C ASP A 313 -2.27 -3.16 -13.44
N ALA A 314 -3.39 -3.86 -13.19
CA ALA A 314 -4.73 -3.29 -13.01
C ALA A 314 -5.28 -3.36 -11.58
N ILE A 315 -4.79 -4.24 -10.68
CA ILE A 315 -5.05 -4.12 -9.22
C ILE A 315 -4.36 -2.87 -8.67
N GLY A 316 -3.25 -2.43 -9.27
CA GLY A 316 -2.56 -1.20 -8.86
C GLY A 316 -3.40 0.08 -9.01
N GLY A 317 -4.39 0.09 -9.90
CA GLY A 317 -5.23 1.25 -10.20
C GLY A 317 -6.70 1.00 -9.89
N SER A 318 -7.37 0.12 -10.63
CA SER A 318 -8.85 0.09 -10.69
C SER A 318 -9.55 -0.37 -9.40
N SER A 319 -9.08 -1.44 -8.75
CA SER A 319 -9.65 -1.92 -7.48
C SER A 319 -9.23 -1.06 -6.28
N LEU A 320 -8.01 -0.51 -6.31
CA LEU A 320 -7.51 0.40 -5.27
C LEU A 320 -8.14 1.79 -5.36
N ASP A 321 -8.43 2.29 -6.57
CA ASP A 321 -9.19 3.51 -6.80
C ASP A 321 -10.66 3.34 -6.39
N ALA A 322 -11.26 2.17 -6.69
CA ALA A 322 -12.60 1.82 -6.21
C ALA A 322 -12.69 1.82 -4.67
N LEU A 323 -11.62 1.36 -4.01
CA LEU A 323 -11.48 1.40 -2.55
C LEU A 323 -10.99 2.73 -1.97
N ARG A 324 -10.66 3.72 -2.83
CA ARG A 324 -10.03 4.99 -2.45
C ARG A 324 -8.70 4.82 -1.68
N CYS A 325 -8.04 3.67 -1.84
CA CYS A 325 -6.76 3.36 -1.20
C CYS A 325 -5.54 3.73 -2.08
N SER A 326 -5.73 4.13 -3.34
CA SER A 326 -4.62 4.45 -4.24
C SER A 326 -3.70 5.55 -3.69
N GLY A 327 -4.27 6.57 -3.04
CA GLY A 327 -3.51 7.61 -2.34
C GLY A 327 -2.58 7.06 -1.25
N SER A 328 -3.05 6.07 -0.50
CA SER A 328 -2.28 5.39 0.55
C SER A 328 -1.15 4.53 -0.01
N PHE A 329 -1.40 3.75 -1.06
CA PHE A 329 -0.35 2.98 -1.73
C PHE A 329 0.72 3.88 -2.35
N ARG A 330 0.30 5.00 -2.96
CA ARG A 330 1.22 6.02 -3.46
C ARG A 330 2.04 6.62 -2.33
N PHE A 331 1.42 6.97 -1.20
CA PHE A 331 2.13 7.46 -0.02
C PHE A 331 3.19 6.48 0.48
N MET A 332 2.85 5.19 0.62
CA MET A 332 3.81 4.15 1.03
C MET A 332 4.95 4.00 0.02
N GLN A 333 4.65 4.01 -1.28
CA GLN A 333 5.66 3.96 -2.33
C GLN A 333 6.58 5.18 -2.30
N ASP A 334 6.03 6.38 -2.10
CA ASP A 334 6.81 7.62 -1.99
C ASP A 334 7.70 7.61 -0.73
N ALA A 335 7.19 7.08 0.38
CA ALA A 335 7.98 6.88 1.61
C ALA A 335 9.15 5.90 1.38
N MET A 336 8.89 4.75 0.73
CA MET A 336 9.94 3.78 0.36
C MET A 336 10.96 4.39 -0.60
N ASN A 337 10.52 5.11 -1.63
CA ASN A 337 11.41 5.80 -2.57
C ASN A 337 12.28 6.85 -1.85
N GLY A 338 11.68 7.61 -0.93
CA GLY A 338 12.39 8.58 -0.09
C GLY A 338 13.42 7.93 0.83
N ALA A 339 13.07 6.80 1.46
CA ALA A 339 13.98 5.99 2.27
C ALA A 339 15.15 5.45 1.45
N ALA A 340 14.88 4.83 0.30
CA ALA A 340 15.89 4.33 -0.61
C ALA A 340 16.85 5.44 -1.08
N HIS A 341 16.31 6.61 -1.42
CA HIS A 341 17.13 7.76 -1.81
C HIS A 341 18.04 8.24 -0.68
N LYS A 342 17.53 8.32 0.54
CA LYS A 342 18.31 8.70 1.73
C LYS A 342 19.42 7.70 2.01
N ILE A 343 19.19 6.40 1.81
CA ILE A 343 20.21 5.35 1.95
C ILE A 343 21.27 5.46 0.84
N ALA A 344 20.84 5.69 -0.42
CA ALA A 344 21.72 5.73 -1.57
C ALA A 344 22.68 6.94 -1.61
N VAL A 345 22.19 8.14 -1.27
CA VAL A 345 22.97 9.40 -1.40
C VAL A 345 24.31 9.36 -0.64
N PRO A 346 24.37 9.02 0.66
CA PRO A 346 25.63 9.00 1.40
C PRO A 346 26.61 7.94 0.89
N MET A 347 26.08 6.80 0.44
CA MET A 347 26.89 5.72 -0.13
C MET A 347 27.51 6.14 -1.47
N ASN A 348 26.78 6.94 -2.27
CA ASN A 348 27.23 7.45 -3.56
C ASN A 348 28.23 8.61 -3.50
N LYS A 349 28.45 9.23 -2.34
CA LYS A 349 29.23 10.48 -2.24
C LYS A 349 30.66 10.36 -2.77
N LEU A 350 31.32 9.23 -2.53
CA LEU A 350 32.65 8.95 -3.07
C LEU A 350 32.61 8.70 -4.59
N TRP A 351 31.48 8.23 -5.10
CA TRP A 351 31.32 7.72 -6.45
C TRP A 351 31.07 8.85 -7.45
N SER A 352 30.33 9.88 -7.06
CA SER A 352 30.18 11.12 -7.82
C SER A 352 31.56 11.76 -8.15
N ALA A 353 32.51 11.67 -7.22
CA ALA A 353 33.87 12.17 -7.42
C ALA A 353 34.66 11.31 -8.41
N LEU A 354 34.51 9.98 -8.37
CA LEU A 354 35.19 9.05 -9.29
C LEU A 354 34.70 9.17 -10.74
N ILE A 355 33.39 9.34 -10.95
CA ILE A 355 32.84 9.60 -12.30
C ILE A 355 33.45 10.88 -12.88
N THR A 356 33.50 11.93 -12.06
CA THR A 356 34.11 13.20 -12.45
C THR A 356 35.61 13.01 -12.73
N GLU A 357 36.33 12.27 -11.89
CA GLU A 357 37.74 11.98 -12.10
C GLU A 357 37.97 11.23 -13.43
N LEU A 358 37.23 10.16 -13.70
CA LEU A 358 37.31 9.38 -14.95
C LEU A 358 37.20 10.29 -16.18
N VAL A 359 36.21 11.18 -16.18
CA VAL A 359 35.93 12.11 -17.28
C VAL A 359 37.05 13.12 -17.45
N TRP A 360 37.66 13.60 -16.36
CA TRP A 360 38.63 14.70 -16.40
C TRP A 360 40.10 14.25 -16.26
N ARG A 361 40.37 12.94 -16.16
CA ARG A 361 41.71 12.36 -15.99
C ARG A 361 42.64 12.62 -17.19
N LYS A 362 43.89 12.98 -16.89
CA LYS A 362 44.99 13.12 -17.86
C LYS A 362 45.86 11.85 -17.93
N PRO A 363 46.41 11.49 -19.10
CA PRO A 363 46.31 12.22 -20.37
C PRO A 363 44.94 12.08 -21.06
N LEU A 364 44.50 13.17 -21.70
CA LEU A 364 43.21 13.27 -22.42
C LEU A 364 43.29 12.71 -23.85
N THR A 365 44.45 12.18 -24.24
CA THR A 365 44.78 11.73 -25.60
C THR A 365 44.43 10.28 -25.86
N ASP A 366 44.30 9.48 -24.80
CA ASP A 366 44.03 8.07 -24.95
C ASP A 366 42.52 7.90 -25.02
N ALA A 367 42.02 7.55 -26.20
CA ALA A 367 40.76 6.84 -26.32
C ALA A 367 40.96 5.57 -25.47
N MET A 368 40.48 5.61 -24.24
CA MET A 368 40.35 4.39 -23.45
C MET A 368 39.32 3.56 -24.19
N ASP A 369 39.71 2.36 -24.60
CA ASP A 369 38.75 1.36 -25.02
C ASP A 369 37.86 0.99 -23.83
N ASP A 370 36.76 0.30 -24.12
CA ASP A 370 35.79 -0.09 -23.10
C ASP A 370 36.47 -0.93 -22.00
N ASP A 371 37.42 -1.79 -22.37
CA ASP A 371 38.24 -2.61 -21.45
C ASP A 371 39.07 -1.75 -20.49
N ALA A 372 39.70 -0.66 -20.94
CA ALA A 372 40.45 0.24 -20.06
C ALA A 372 39.54 1.04 -19.12
N VAL A 373 38.34 1.42 -19.57
CA VAL A 373 37.35 2.08 -18.70
C VAL A 373 36.84 1.11 -17.64
N GLU A 374 36.53 -0.13 -18.03
CA GLU A 374 36.17 -1.20 -17.10
C GLU A 374 37.29 -1.44 -16.09
N ALA A 375 38.53 -1.63 -16.52
CA ALA A 375 39.68 -1.81 -15.64
C ALA A 375 39.91 -0.63 -14.68
N PHE A 376 39.62 0.61 -15.09
CA PHE A 376 39.68 1.77 -14.20
C PHE A 376 38.56 1.76 -13.16
N LEU A 377 37.35 1.36 -13.56
CA LEU A 377 36.19 1.27 -12.69
C LEU A 377 36.13 -0.03 -11.88
N GLN A 378 36.96 -1.03 -12.19
CA GLN A 378 36.94 -2.34 -11.55
C GLN A 378 37.10 -2.28 -10.01
N PRO A 379 38.08 -1.55 -9.45
CA PRO A 379 38.17 -1.40 -7.99
C PRO A 379 36.93 -0.71 -7.39
N PHE A 380 36.26 0.12 -8.18
CA PHE A 380 35.02 0.75 -7.79
C PHE A 380 33.84 -0.24 -7.83
N TRP A 381 33.73 -1.07 -8.86
CA TRP A 381 32.72 -2.13 -8.93
C TRP A 381 32.86 -3.12 -7.78
N GLU A 382 34.09 -3.44 -7.38
CA GLU A 382 34.38 -4.32 -6.24
C GLU A 382 33.97 -3.68 -4.90
N ASP A 383 34.30 -2.40 -4.65
CA ASP A 383 33.84 -1.68 -3.44
C ASP A 383 32.31 -1.51 -3.42
N LEU A 384 31.72 -1.25 -4.58
CA LEU A 384 30.27 -1.14 -4.74
C LEU A 384 29.59 -2.48 -4.47
N ALA A 385 30.07 -3.56 -5.08
CA ALA A 385 29.60 -4.92 -4.85
C ALA A 385 29.68 -5.29 -3.37
N ALA A 386 30.81 -5.05 -2.71
CA ALA A 386 30.99 -5.35 -1.29
C ALA A 386 29.99 -4.62 -0.36
N LYS A 387 29.48 -3.47 -0.79
CA LYS A 387 28.47 -2.69 -0.05
C LYS A 387 27.03 -3.03 -0.44
N VAL A 388 26.80 -3.30 -1.72
CA VAL A 388 25.46 -3.56 -2.29
C VAL A 388 25.04 -5.00 -2.05
N GLU A 389 25.94 -5.98 -2.17
CA GLU A 389 25.65 -7.40 -1.98
C GLU A 389 24.97 -7.71 -0.64
N PRO A 390 25.49 -7.24 0.52
CA PRO A 390 24.84 -7.52 1.81
C PRO A 390 23.46 -6.88 1.91
N LEU A 391 23.29 -5.67 1.34
CA LEU A 391 22.01 -4.96 1.34
C LEU A 391 20.98 -5.67 0.46
N VAL A 392 21.37 -6.06 -0.76
CA VAL A 392 20.51 -6.81 -1.68
C VAL A 392 20.07 -8.13 -1.05
N ALA A 393 20.97 -8.84 -0.38
CA ALA A 393 20.66 -10.09 0.32
C ALA A 393 19.66 -9.88 1.48
N ALA A 394 19.83 -8.81 2.25
CA ALA A 394 19.00 -8.49 3.40
C ALA A 394 17.61 -7.93 3.03
N MET A 395 17.45 -7.33 1.86
CA MET A 395 16.20 -6.70 1.42
C MET A 395 15.18 -7.70 0.86
N ILE A 396 13.90 -7.34 0.96
CA ILE A 396 12.80 -8.06 0.28
C ILE A 396 12.65 -7.58 -1.16
N GLU A 397 12.71 -6.27 -1.38
CA GLU A 397 12.54 -5.62 -2.68
C GLU A 397 13.77 -4.76 -3.04
N PRO A 398 14.91 -5.39 -3.39
CA PRO A 398 16.18 -4.69 -3.55
C PRO A 398 16.17 -3.70 -4.73
N HIS A 399 15.36 -3.94 -5.76
CA HIS A 399 15.34 -3.11 -6.97
C HIS A 399 14.91 -1.66 -6.71
N VAL A 400 14.11 -1.38 -5.67
CA VAL A 400 13.74 0.00 -5.28
C VAL A 400 14.97 0.76 -4.80
N LEU A 401 15.83 0.10 -4.01
CA LEU A 401 17.10 0.65 -3.56
C LEU A 401 18.09 0.78 -4.72
N LEU A 402 18.27 -0.26 -5.53
CA LEU A 402 19.15 -0.24 -6.71
C LEU A 402 18.77 0.86 -7.70
N ARG A 403 17.47 1.07 -7.91
CA ARG A 403 16.94 2.19 -8.71
C ARG A 403 17.37 3.54 -8.14
N ALA A 404 17.26 3.74 -6.82
CA ALA A 404 17.66 4.99 -6.17
C ALA A 404 19.18 5.22 -6.27
N PHE A 405 19.97 4.16 -6.11
CA PHE A 405 21.42 4.17 -6.31
C PHE A 405 21.81 4.63 -7.72
N LEU A 406 21.29 3.93 -8.73
CA LEU A 406 21.57 4.24 -10.12
C LEU A 406 21.06 5.64 -10.48
N ALA A 407 19.86 6.00 -10.05
CA ALA A 407 19.29 7.32 -10.34
C ALA A 407 20.21 8.46 -9.89
N HIS A 408 20.79 8.35 -8.70
CA HIS A 408 21.71 9.35 -8.19
C HIS A 408 23.01 9.41 -8.99
N LEU A 409 23.60 8.27 -9.35
CA LEU A 409 24.81 8.24 -10.19
C LEU A 409 24.54 8.84 -11.59
N LEU A 410 23.36 8.58 -12.15
CA LEU A 410 22.95 9.13 -13.43
C LEU A 410 22.75 10.65 -13.38
N VAL A 411 22.33 11.22 -12.24
CA VAL A 411 22.32 12.68 -12.07
C VAL A 411 23.73 13.28 -12.19
N ASP A 412 24.75 12.59 -11.66
CA ASP A 412 26.15 13.04 -11.80
C ASP A 412 26.66 12.92 -13.26
N VAL A 413 26.25 11.87 -13.96
CA VAL A 413 26.50 11.71 -15.40
C VAL A 413 25.86 12.85 -16.20
N GLU A 414 24.58 13.15 -15.95
CA GLU A 414 23.88 14.29 -16.55
C GLU A 414 24.58 15.62 -16.26
N GLY A 415 25.03 15.82 -15.02
CA GLY A 415 25.76 17.02 -14.60
C GLY A 415 27.05 17.26 -15.39
N ASN A 416 27.74 16.19 -15.80
CA ASN A 416 28.93 16.28 -16.65
C ASN A 416 28.57 16.53 -18.13
N LEU A 417 27.39 16.11 -18.58
CA LEU A 417 26.91 16.29 -19.96
C LEU A 417 26.40 17.70 -20.23
N VAL A 418 25.95 18.44 -19.21
CA VAL A 418 25.45 19.82 -19.37
C VAL A 418 26.59 20.83 -19.09
N PRO A 419 27.17 21.49 -20.11
CA PRO A 419 28.37 22.30 -19.93
C PRO A 419 28.11 23.63 -19.20
N GLN A 420 28.54 23.72 -17.95
CA GLN A 420 28.47 24.93 -17.11
C GLN A 420 29.41 26.06 -17.56
N SER A 421 30.53 25.73 -18.20
CA SER A 421 31.48 26.69 -18.77
C SER A 421 32.13 26.16 -20.05
N ARG A 422 32.90 27.00 -20.76
CA ARG A 422 33.72 26.55 -21.89
C ARG A 422 34.76 25.48 -21.52
N LYS A 423 35.19 25.44 -20.25
CA LYS A 423 36.18 24.47 -19.77
C LYS A 423 35.57 23.09 -19.52
N THR A 424 34.27 23.04 -19.28
CA THR A 424 33.54 21.82 -18.90
C THR A 424 32.84 21.13 -20.07
N VAL A 425 33.00 21.62 -21.31
CA VAL A 425 32.50 20.91 -22.50
C VAL A 425 33.32 19.65 -22.69
N LEU A 426 32.70 18.49 -22.89
CA LEU A 426 33.45 17.24 -23.09
C LEU A 426 34.08 17.18 -24.48
N ASN A 427 35.30 16.63 -24.59
CA ASN A 427 35.87 16.23 -25.87
C ASN A 427 35.42 14.80 -26.26
N PRO A 428 35.70 14.32 -27.48
CA PRO A 428 35.28 12.99 -27.92
C PRO A 428 35.76 11.84 -27.02
N ALA A 429 37.01 11.87 -26.55
CA ALA A 429 37.55 10.84 -25.66
C ALA A 429 36.86 10.85 -24.28
N GLN A 430 36.60 12.04 -23.72
CA GLN A 430 35.89 12.20 -22.46
C GLN A 430 34.43 11.75 -22.56
N LEU A 431 33.77 12.04 -23.69
CA LEU A 431 32.41 11.57 -23.97
C LEU A 431 32.36 10.05 -24.17
N GLY A 432 33.37 9.48 -24.84
CA GLY A 432 33.53 8.03 -24.96
C GLY A 432 33.62 7.35 -23.60
N ARG A 433 34.54 7.81 -22.74
CA ARG A 433 34.70 7.31 -21.36
C ARG A 433 33.39 7.41 -20.57
N LEU A 434 32.66 8.52 -20.68
CA LEU A 434 31.40 8.71 -19.97
C LEU A 434 30.28 7.79 -20.49
N ARG A 435 30.23 7.55 -21.81
CA ARG A 435 29.29 6.59 -22.41
C ARG A 435 29.57 5.17 -21.91
N SER A 436 30.82 4.73 -21.92
CA SER A 436 31.19 3.39 -21.46
C SER A 436 30.91 3.24 -19.97
N ALA A 437 31.21 4.25 -19.15
CA ALA A 437 30.85 4.25 -17.73
C ALA A 437 29.33 4.19 -17.50
N HIS A 438 28.54 4.93 -18.28
CA HIS A 438 27.07 4.89 -18.23
C HIS A 438 26.52 3.49 -18.54
N GLN A 439 27.04 2.83 -19.56
CA GLN A 439 26.66 1.46 -19.92
C GLN A 439 27.05 0.45 -18.82
N LEU A 440 28.30 0.50 -18.34
CA LEU A 440 28.76 -0.39 -17.26
C LEU A 440 27.96 -0.20 -15.96
N MET A 441 27.53 1.03 -15.64
CA MET A 441 26.61 1.26 -14.53
C MET A 441 25.30 0.51 -14.72
N GLN A 442 24.67 0.64 -15.90
CA GLN A 442 23.41 -0.07 -16.18
C GLN A 442 23.58 -1.58 -16.06
N GLU A 443 24.64 -2.13 -16.66
CA GLU A 443 24.95 -3.56 -16.62
C GLU A 443 25.18 -4.05 -15.19
N PHE A 444 25.94 -3.31 -14.38
CA PHE A 444 26.14 -3.61 -12.96
C PHE A 444 24.81 -3.70 -12.20
N PHE A 445 23.95 -2.68 -12.28
CA PHE A 445 22.70 -2.69 -11.53
C PHE A 445 21.71 -3.75 -12.06
N MET A 446 21.70 -4.03 -13.36
CA MET A 446 20.92 -5.14 -13.93
C MET A 446 21.41 -6.50 -13.41
N PHE A 447 22.73 -6.70 -13.28
CA PHE A 447 23.31 -7.91 -12.69
C PHE A 447 22.83 -8.15 -11.25
N TYR A 448 22.70 -7.07 -10.45
CA TYR A 448 22.15 -7.15 -9.09
C TYR A 448 20.62 -7.21 -9.02
N GLY A 449 19.93 -7.34 -10.16
CA GLY A 449 18.49 -7.57 -10.21
C GLY A 449 17.64 -6.31 -10.36
N LEU A 450 18.19 -5.20 -10.88
CA LEU A 450 17.37 -4.09 -11.38
C LEU A 450 16.70 -4.51 -12.70
N PRO A 451 15.35 -4.60 -12.77
CA PRO A 451 14.67 -5.00 -13.99
C PRO A 451 14.87 -4.00 -15.13
N SER A 452 15.00 -4.49 -16.37
CA SER A 452 15.20 -3.64 -17.56
C SER A 452 14.05 -2.67 -17.79
N ASN A 453 12.79 -3.10 -17.59
CA ASN A 453 11.62 -2.23 -17.67
C ASN A 453 11.65 -1.08 -16.64
N VAL A 454 12.20 -1.32 -15.44
CA VAL A 454 12.40 -0.27 -14.44
C VAL A 454 13.48 0.70 -14.91
N LEU A 455 14.58 0.20 -15.46
CA LEU A 455 15.67 1.00 -16.03
C LEU A 455 15.18 1.90 -17.19
N ASP A 456 14.37 1.36 -18.10
CA ASP A 456 13.81 2.09 -19.24
C ASP A 456 12.83 3.18 -18.79
N ALA A 457 12.08 2.93 -17.71
CA ALA A 457 11.16 3.89 -17.12
C ALA A 457 11.86 5.02 -16.32
N MET A 458 13.17 4.92 -16.06
CA MET A 458 13.92 5.95 -15.34
C MET A 458 14.14 7.18 -16.22
N LYS A 459 13.42 8.28 -15.92
CA LYS A 459 13.57 9.57 -16.63
C LYS A 459 15.02 10.06 -16.72
N VAL A 460 15.79 9.94 -15.64
CA VAL A 460 17.21 10.32 -15.60
C VAL A 460 18.07 9.43 -16.51
N ASN A 461 17.72 8.16 -16.67
CA ASN A 461 18.41 7.26 -17.59
C ASN A 461 18.14 7.64 -19.05
N ALA A 462 16.87 7.87 -19.38
CA ALA A 462 16.46 8.31 -20.72
C ALA A 462 17.11 9.64 -21.10
N ARG A 463 17.17 10.59 -20.16
CA ARG A 463 17.79 11.90 -20.38
C ARG A 463 19.32 11.81 -20.51
N ALA A 464 20.01 11.06 -19.67
CA ALA A 464 21.45 10.80 -19.82
C ALA A 464 21.77 10.16 -21.19
N THR A 465 21.01 9.13 -21.57
CA THR A 465 21.15 8.45 -22.87
C THR A 465 20.98 9.42 -24.03
N PHE A 466 19.92 10.24 -24.00
CA PHE A 466 19.66 11.25 -25.02
C PHE A 466 20.81 12.27 -25.13
N LEU A 467 21.31 12.79 -24.01
CA LEU A 467 22.40 13.77 -23.99
C LEU A 467 23.72 13.18 -24.52
N ILE A 468 24.02 11.92 -24.20
CA ILE A 468 25.19 11.21 -24.74
C ILE A 468 25.06 11.05 -26.26
N GLN A 469 23.90 10.59 -26.75
CA GLN A 469 23.64 10.41 -28.18
C GLN A 469 23.69 11.75 -28.94
N LEU A 470 23.13 12.81 -28.36
CA LEU A 470 23.13 14.15 -28.95
C LEU A 470 24.56 14.70 -29.10
N GLN A 471 25.41 14.53 -28.08
CA GLN A 471 26.79 15.04 -28.09
C GLN A 471 27.79 14.15 -28.83
N SER A 472 27.48 12.88 -29.05
CA SER A 472 28.31 11.95 -29.84
C SER A 472 27.88 11.90 -31.31
N GLY A 473 26.63 12.26 -31.61
CA GLY A 473 26.08 12.24 -32.96
C GLY A 473 26.50 13.39 -33.87
N PRO A 474 25.98 13.44 -35.11
CA PRO A 474 26.30 14.47 -36.10
C PRO A 474 25.97 15.89 -35.62
N THR A 475 26.69 16.89 -36.13
CA THR A 475 26.47 18.30 -35.77
C THR A 475 25.08 18.80 -36.15
N ALA A 476 24.46 18.23 -37.17
CA ALA A 476 23.06 18.46 -37.53
C ALA A 476 22.08 18.26 -36.37
N ASN A 477 22.31 17.28 -35.48
CA ASN A 477 21.42 17.03 -34.33
C ASN A 477 21.46 18.19 -33.33
N LEU A 478 22.66 18.74 -33.06
CA LEU A 478 22.83 19.88 -32.17
C LEU A 478 22.22 21.16 -32.76
N ILE A 479 22.32 21.34 -34.08
CA ILE A 479 21.69 22.46 -34.79
C ILE A 479 20.16 22.34 -34.71
N GLY A 480 19.60 21.14 -34.96
CA GLY A 480 18.16 20.92 -34.80
C GLY A 480 17.66 21.21 -33.38
N VAL A 481 18.45 20.88 -32.36
CA VAL A 481 18.15 21.25 -30.96
C VAL A 481 18.21 22.75 -30.75
N TRP A 482 19.18 23.46 -31.34
CA TRP A 482 19.26 24.92 -31.27
C TRP A 482 17.99 25.58 -31.85
N ASP A 483 17.58 25.14 -33.04
CA ASP A 483 16.45 25.70 -33.77
C ASP A 483 15.11 25.42 -33.07
N ALA A 484 15.02 24.31 -32.33
CA ALA A 484 13.83 23.94 -31.56
C ALA A 484 13.65 24.76 -30.27
N ILE A 485 14.69 25.47 -29.80
CA ILE A 485 14.59 26.31 -28.60
C ILE A 485 14.04 27.68 -29.01
N PRO A 486 12.89 28.14 -28.49
CA PRO A 486 12.29 29.42 -28.88
C PRO A 486 13.19 30.62 -28.53
N ASP A 487 13.13 31.67 -29.34
CA ASP A 487 13.86 32.94 -29.11
C ASP A 487 13.38 33.68 -27.85
N ASP A 488 12.09 33.56 -27.53
CA ASP A 488 11.41 34.33 -26.47
C ASP A 488 11.44 33.66 -25.08
N ASP A 489 12.09 32.49 -24.95
CA ASP A 489 12.09 31.64 -23.75
C ASP A 489 13.19 32.03 -22.73
N GLU A 490 13.48 33.33 -22.64
CA GLU A 490 14.40 33.90 -21.62
C GLU A 490 13.71 34.22 -20.29
N SER A 491 12.37 34.11 -20.21
CA SER A 491 11.62 34.35 -18.97
C SER A 491 11.77 33.23 -17.93
N MET A 492 12.14 32.02 -18.35
CA MET A 492 12.34 30.89 -17.44
C MET A 492 13.81 30.78 -17.02
N PRO A 493 14.12 30.59 -15.72
CA PRO A 493 15.49 30.32 -15.27
C PRO A 493 16.10 29.14 -16.04
N GLU A 494 17.34 29.27 -16.49
CA GLU A 494 18.05 28.26 -17.30
C GLU A 494 18.06 26.87 -16.63
N GLU A 495 18.10 26.86 -15.29
CA GLU A 495 18.05 25.67 -14.43
C GLU A 495 16.70 24.92 -14.48
N GLU A 496 15.59 25.63 -14.69
CA GLU A 496 14.27 25.03 -14.86
C GLU A 496 14.06 24.56 -16.30
N ARG A 497 14.53 25.35 -17.27
CA ARG A 497 14.43 25.03 -18.71
C ARG A 497 15.11 23.71 -19.06
N ILE A 498 16.31 23.45 -18.52
CA ILE A 498 17.05 22.23 -18.82
C ILE A 498 16.41 20.95 -18.24
N LYS A 499 15.36 21.06 -17.40
CA LYS A 499 14.62 19.90 -16.88
C LYS A 499 13.65 19.30 -17.91
N ALA A 500 13.35 20.02 -19.00
CA ALA A 500 12.52 19.55 -20.11
C ALA A 500 13.35 19.35 -21.39
N PRO A 501 12.93 18.47 -22.32
CA PRO A 501 13.53 18.38 -23.65
C PRO A 501 13.59 19.78 -24.31
N PRO A 502 14.72 20.16 -24.94
CA PRO A 502 15.84 19.32 -25.34
C PRO A 502 16.97 19.17 -24.29
N TYR A 503 16.70 19.50 -23.03
CA TYR A 503 17.60 19.37 -21.87
C TYR A 503 18.90 20.20 -21.93
N LEU A 504 19.08 20.98 -23.00
CA LEU A 504 20.17 21.93 -23.21
C LEU A 504 19.58 23.29 -23.54
N GLY A 505 20.18 24.35 -23.02
CA GLY A 505 19.93 25.71 -23.49
C GLY A 505 20.79 26.04 -24.70
N ARG A 506 20.39 27.06 -25.47
CA ARG A 506 21.17 27.58 -26.60
C ARG A 506 22.62 27.87 -26.21
N LYS A 507 22.86 28.48 -25.06
CA LYS A 507 24.20 28.72 -24.51
C LYS A 507 25.05 27.45 -24.39
N HIS A 508 24.46 26.34 -23.97
CA HIS A 508 25.13 25.05 -23.90
C HIS A 508 25.45 24.50 -25.29
N VAL A 509 24.48 24.53 -26.20
CA VAL A 509 24.64 24.08 -27.59
C VAL A 509 25.75 24.88 -28.29
N ARG A 510 25.76 26.22 -28.16
CA ARG A 510 26.83 27.08 -28.69
C ARG A 510 28.20 26.64 -28.19
N ARG A 511 28.35 26.37 -26.89
CA ARG A 511 29.65 25.95 -26.31
C ARG A 511 30.12 24.63 -26.89
N ILE A 512 29.21 23.68 -27.12
CA ILE A 512 29.52 22.39 -27.75
C ILE A 512 29.96 22.60 -29.21
N LEU A 513 29.23 23.42 -29.98
CA LEU A 513 29.57 23.74 -31.37
C LEU A 513 30.91 24.50 -31.48
N GLU A 514 31.14 25.49 -30.61
CA GLU A 514 32.41 26.22 -30.52
C GLU A 514 33.59 25.25 -30.30
N ARG A 515 33.38 24.21 -29.48
CA ARG A 515 34.38 23.19 -29.23
C ARG A 515 34.57 22.23 -30.41
N ARG A 516 33.50 21.77 -31.05
CA ARG A 516 33.60 20.92 -32.26
C ARG A 516 34.35 21.61 -33.39
N LYS A 517 34.06 22.88 -33.62
CA LYS A 517 34.83 23.72 -34.56
C LYS A 517 36.31 23.76 -34.20
N ARG A 518 36.65 23.96 -32.92
CA ARG A 518 38.03 24.14 -32.47
C ARG A 518 38.84 22.83 -32.47
N ASP A 519 38.25 21.76 -31.94
CA ASP A 519 38.96 20.51 -31.65
C ASP A 519 38.84 19.49 -32.80
N ALA A 520 37.72 19.48 -33.54
CA ALA A 520 37.45 18.53 -34.62
C ALA A 520 37.44 19.18 -36.02
N ALA A 521 37.66 20.49 -36.13
CA ALA A 521 37.59 21.25 -37.39
C ALA A 521 36.28 21.01 -38.16
N ASP A 522 35.17 20.82 -37.43
CA ASP A 522 33.87 20.48 -37.99
C ASP A 522 33.33 21.63 -38.88
N PRO A 523 33.14 21.40 -40.20
CA PRO A 523 32.74 22.44 -41.14
C PRO A 523 31.29 22.91 -40.94
N ASP A 524 30.40 22.02 -40.49
CA ASP A 524 28.99 22.34 -40.27
C ASP A 524 28.87 23.23 -39.03
N ALA A 525 29.63 22.92 -37.97
CA ALA A 525 29.69 23.76 -36.78
C ALA A 525 30.28 25.15 -37.11
N ASP A 526 31.31 25.23 -37.96
CA ASP A 526 31.89 26.51 -38.38
C ASP A 526 30.93 27.34 -39.23
N ALA A 527 30.25 26.72 -40.19
CA ALA A 527 29.25 27.39 -41.04
C ALA A 527 28.11 27.97 -40.19
N PHE A 528 27.55 27.16 -39.30
CA PHE A 528 26.48 27.57 -38.39
C PHE A 528 26.91 28.75 -37.49
N LEU A 529 28.08 28.63 -36.83
CA LEU A 529 28.59 29.68 -35.94
C LEU A 529 28.87 31.00 -36.68
N LYS A 530 29.35 30.94 -37.94
CA LYS A 530 29.58 32.12 -38.78
C LYS A 530 28.27 32.80 -39.19
N ASP A 531 27.26 32.02 -39.58
CA ASP A 531 25.95 32.55 -39.99
C ASP A 531 25.27 33.30 -38.85
N HIS A 532 25.19 32.67 -37.67
CA HIS A 532 24.54 33.26 -36.51
C HIS A 532 25.32 34.45 -35.92
N LYS A 533 26.66 34.49 -36.07
CA LYS A 533 27.46 35.67 -35.73
C LYS A 533 27.13 36.86 -36.64
N LYS A 534 26.84 36.64 -37.92
CA LYS A 534 26.42 37.71 -38.85
C LYS A 534 25.04 38.25 -38.52
N LYS A 535 24.15 37.41 -37.98
CA LYS A 535 22.80 37.77 -37.54
C LYS A 535 22.74 38.53 -36.21
N GLY A 536 23.88 38.69 -35.52
CA GLY A 536 23.95 39.41 -34.24
C GLY A 536 23.43 38.60 -33.04
N TRP A 537 23.23 37.29 -33.21
CA TRP A 537 22.71 36.41 -32.16
C TRP A 537 23.79 35.95 -31.15
N PHE A 538 25.03 36.42 -31.28
CA PHE A 538 26.20 35.90 -30.56
C PHE A 538 27.17 36.92 -29.98
#